data_AF-A0A2D9P6T1-F1
#
_entry.id   AF-A0A2D9P6T1-F1
#
_cell.length_a   1.000
_cell.length_b   1.000
_cell.length_c   1.000
_cell.angle_alpha   90.00
_cell.angle_beta   90.00
_cell.angle_gamma   90.00
#
_symmetry.space_group_name_H-M   'P 1'
#
loop_
_entity.id
_entity.type
_entity.pdbx_description
1 polymer ?
#
loop_
_entity_poly.entity_id
_entity_poly.type
_entity_poly.pdbx_seq_one_letter_code
_entity_poly.pdbx_strand_id
1 'polypeptide(L)'
;MEELKTKLEIQFKKAFFSKIKEDLSKSPPDTQHITVIIEELVGGLCKFVPNKPEIHAFIKDDIFIENIGFETMPQIIDRLIHWIEQFQAPVHDLVTKKWRDDFKNAKNYAEFISVFLEEYYSHTEMVYKETWEARQRIANGDNATPPEHRRVVYGKNGVPNTMKSGLDR
;
A
#
# COMPACT_ATOMS: atom_id res chain seq x y z
N MET A 1 22.26 1.47 19.95
CA MET A 1 22.23 0.30 19.03
C MET A 1 21.02 0.37 18.12
N GLU A 2 19.81 0.61 18.64
CA GLU A 2 18.58 0.73 17.83
C GLU A 2 18.60 1.91 16.85
N GLU A 3 18.98 3.11 17.31
CA GLU A 3 19.06 4.30 16.44
C GLU A 3 20.07 4.16 15.29
N LEU A 4 21.13 3.38 15.48
CA LEU A 4 22.14 3.11 14.45
C LEU A 4 21.58 2.19 13.37
N LYS A 5 20.78 1.18 13.75
CA LYS A 5 20.09 0.29 12.81
C LYS A 5 19.07 1.05 11.97
N THR A 6 18.23 1.88 12.59
CA THR A 6 17.23 2.67 11.89
C THR A 6 17.88 3.66 10.91
N LYS A 7 18.97 4.33 11.29
CA LYS A 7 19.70 5.23 10.39
C LYS A 7 20.28 4.48 9.19
N LEU A 8 20.81 3.29 9.42
CA LEU A 8 21.38 2.44 8.37
C LEU A 8 20.30 1.97 7.40
N GLU A 9 19.14 1.53 7.89
CA GLU A 9 17.98 1.14 7.07
C GLU A 9 17.46 2.29 6.20
N ILE A 10 17.36 3.50 6.76
CA ILE A 10 16.94 4.70 6.00
C ILE A 10 17.94 5.01 4.88
N GLN A 11 19.24 4.92 5.17
CA GLN A 11 20.28 5.15 4.17
C GLN A 11 20.25 4.10 3.06
N PHE A 12 20.05 2.83 3.40
CA PHE A 12 19.91 1.75 2.42
C PHE A 12 18.66 1.94 1.54
N LYS A 13 17.50 2.24 2.13
CA LYS A 13 16.26 2.53 1.37
C LYS A 13 16.49 3.69 0.39
N LYS A 14 17.05 4.81 0.84
CA LYS A 14 17.36 5.96 -0.03
C LYS A 14 18.33 5.63 -1.14
N ALA A 15 19.41 4.89 -0.84
CA ALA A 15 20.39 4.49 -1.85
C ALA A 15 19.76 3.56 -2.89
N PHE A 16 18.89 2.65 -2.46
CA PHE A 16 18.19 1.71 -3.33
C PHE A 16 17.25 2.43 -4.31
N PHE A 17 16.38 3.33 -3.83
CA PHE A 17 15.49 4.10 -4.72
C PHE A 17 16.26 5.09 -5.59
N SER A 18 17.36 5.67 -5.09
CA SER A 18 18.26 6.46 -5.94
C SER A 18 18.85 5.62 -7.09
N LYS A 19 19.16 4.34 -6.83
CA LYS A 19 19.64 3.43 -7.86
C LYS A 19 18.58 3.13 -8.91
N ILE A 20 17.33 2.90 -8.49
CA ILE A 20 16.19 2.75 -9.41
C ILE A 20 16.05 3.98 -10.33
N LYS A 21 16.15 5.19 -9.77
CA LYS A 21 16.10 6.43 -10.57
C LYS A 21 17.23 6.50 -11.60
N GLU A 22 18.45 6.11 -11.22
CA GLU A 22 19.61 6.06 -12.11
C GLU A 22 19.37 5.05 -13.25
N ASP A 23 18.88 3.87 -12.91
CA ASP A 23 18.66 2.77 -13.85
C ASP A 23 17.56 3.08 -14.87
N LEU A 24 16.50 3.77 -14.44
CA LEU A 24 15.45 4.31 -15.31
C LEU A 24 15.92 5.43 -16.25
N SER A 25 17.02 6.10 -15.89
CA SER A 25 17.58 7.20 -16.68
C SER A 25 18.54 6.72 -17.78
N LYS A 26 18.89 5.42 -17.80
CA LYS A 26 19.74 4.80 -18.84
C LYS A 26 18.96 4.60 -20.16
N SER A 27 19.69 4.49 -21.27
CA SER A 27 19.13 4.16 -22.59
C SER A 27 19.90 2.97 -23.21
N PRO A 28 19.33 1.75 -23.23
CA PRO A 28 18.01 1.38 -22.70
C PRO A 28 17.96 1.38 -21.17
N PRO A 29 16.77 1.50 -20.56
CA PRO A 29 16.60 1.40 -19.11
C PRO A 29 17.02 0.04 -18.58
N ASP A 30 17.63 0.04 -17.40
CA ASP A 30 17.93 -1.17 -16.67
C ASP A 30 16.75 -1.48 -15.73
N THR A 31 16.09 -2.61 -15.94
CA THR A 31 14.83 -2.94 -15.26
C THR A 31 15.01 -4.00 -14.18
N GLN A 32 16.24 -4.46 -13.92
CA GLN A 32 16.51 -5.52 -12.95
C GLN A 32 16.07 -5.13 -11.54
N HIS A 33 16.55 -3.99 -11.02
CA HIS A 33 16.18 -3.54 -9.66
C HIS A 33 14.68 -3.21 -9.53
N ILE A 34 14.07 -2.76 -10.62
CA ILE A 34 12.63 -2.44 -10.66
C ILE A 34 11.79 -3.71 -10.61
N THR A 35 12.24 -4.75 -11.31
CA THR A 35 11.62 -6.08 -11.26
C THR A 35 11.63 -6.61 -9.84
N VAL A 36 12.80 -6.57 -9.18
CA VAL A 36 12.97 -7.04 -7.80
C VAL A 36 12.04 -6.30 -6.83
N ILE A 37 11.96 -4.96 -6.91
CA ILE A 37 11.09 -4.22 -5.99
C ILE A 37 9.61 -4.48 -6.27
N ILE A 38 9.18 -4.60 -7.53
CA ILE A 38 7.79 -4.93 -7.85
C ILE A 38 7.43 -6.33 -7.34
N GLU A 39 8.31 -7.32 -7.51
CA GLU A 39 8.12 -8.67 -6.95
C GLU A 39 7.99 -8.63 -5.42
N GLU A 40 8.80 -7.82 -4.75
CA GLU A 40 8.72 -7.64 -3.31
C GLU A 40 7.41 -6.98 -2.88
N LEU A 41 6.93 -5.96 -3.61
CA LEU A 41 5.64 -5.31 -3.38
C LEU A 41 4.47 -6.27 -3.59
N VAL A 42 4.50 -7.06 -4.66
CA VAL A 42 3.52 -8.14 -4.92
C VAL A 42 3.53 -9.17 -3.80
N GLY A 43 4.71 -9.56 -3.32
CA GLY A 43 4.88 -10.40 -2.14
C GLY A 43 4.28 -9.75 -0.89
N GLY A 44 4.47 -8.44 -0.72
CA GLY A 44 3.85 -7.62 0.32
C GLY A 44 2.32 -7.69 0.29
N LEU A 45 1.72 -7.53 -0.90
CA LEU A 45 0.28 -7.68 -1.10
C LEU A 45 -0.23 -9.08 -0.73
N CYS A 46 0.53 -10.13 -1.08
CA CYS A 46 0.17 -11.51 -0.71
C CYS A 46 0.17 -11.74 0.81
N LYS A 47 1.03 -11.04 1.57
CA LYS A 47 1.08 -11.15 3.04
C LYS A 47 -0.21 -10.68 3.71
N PHE A 48 -1.00 -9.82 3.07
CA PHE A 48 -2.32 -9.46 3.59
C PHE A 48 -3.23 -10.68 3.68
N VAL A 49 -3.12 -11.65 2.78
CA VAL A 49 -4.05 -12.79 2.73
C VAL A 49 -3.28 -14.12 2.82
N PRO A 50 -2.62 -14.42 3.95
CA PRO A 50 -1.61 -15.48 4.02
C PRO A 50 -2.14 -16.89 3.72
N ASN A 51 -3.44 -17.12 3.98
CA ASN A 51 -4.08 -18.43 3.83
C ASN A 51 -4.98 -18.52 2.58
N LYS A 52 -4.74 -17.66 1.58
CA LYS A 52 -5.60 -17.53 0.38
C LYS A 52 -4.76 -17.63 -0.91
N PRO A 53 -4.26 -18.83 -1.25
CA PRO A 53 -3.45 -19.02 -2.45
C PRO A 53 -4.17 -18.61 -3.74
N GLU A 54 -5.49 -18.71 -3.78
CA GLU A 54 -6.31 -18.26 -4.91
C GLU A 54 -6.20 -16.76 -5.15
N ILE A 55 -6.15 -15.96 -4.09
CA ILE A 55 -5.99 -14.50 -4.18
C ILE A 55 -4.53 -14.17 -4.54
N HIS A 56 -3.55 -14.96 -4.06
CA HIS A 56 -2.15 -14.78 -4.46
C HIS A 56 -1.98 -14.95 -5.97
N ALA A 57 -2.63 -15.96 -6.56
CA ALA A 57 -2.63 -16.15 -8.01
C ALA A 57 -3.24 -14.92 -8.71
N PHE A 58 -4.40 -14.45 -8.27
CA PHE A 58 -5.02 -13.26 -8.86
C PHE A 58 -4.15 -12.00 -8.80
N ILE A 59 -3.47 -11.74 -7.68
CA ILE A 59 -2.57 -10.59 -7.55
C ILE A 59 -1.40 -10.72 -8.53
N LYS A 60 -0.77 -11.91 -8.58
CA LYS A 60 0.41 -12.17 -9.42
C LYS A 60 0.09 -12.17 -10.91
N ASP A 61 -1.08 -12.65 -11.30
CA ASP A 61 -1.52 -12.69 -12.69
C ASP A 61 -1.96 -11.31 -13.19
N ASP A 62 -2.54 -10.47 -12.32
CA ASP A 62 -3.00 -9.12 -12.68
C ASP A 62 -1.85 -8.10 -12.75
N ILE A 63 -0.82 -8.25 -11.91
CA ILE A 63 0.37 -7.39 -11.94
C ILE A 63 1.42 -8.03 -12.86
N PHE A 64 1.44 -7.58 -14.12
CA PHE A 64 2.32 -8.14 -15.14
C PHE A 64 3.80 -7.73 -14.92
N ILE A 65 4.58 -8.60 -14.28
CA ILE A 65 6.01 -8.38 -13.98
C ILE A 65 6.91 -8.69 -15.19
N GLU A 66 6.41 -9.50 -16.13
CA GLU A 66 7.16 -9.82 -17.34
C GLU A 66 7.31 -8.58 -18.24
N ASN A 67 8.51 -8.32 -18.75
CA ASN A 67 8.78 -7.20 -19.65
C ASN A 67 8.44 -5.81 -19.07
N ILE A 68 8.88 -5.55 -17.85
CA ILE A 68 8.87 -4.20 -17.27
C ILE A 68 9.59 -3.24 -18.22
N GLY A 69 8.92 -2.14 -18.56
CA GLY A 69 9.42 -1.06 -19.38
C GLY A 69 8.51 0.15 -19.30
N PHE A 70 8.85 1.22 -20.03
CA PHE A 70 8.07 2.46 -20.00
C PHE A 70 6.60 2.26 -20.42
N GLU A 71 6.33 1.35 -21.35
CA GLU A 71 4.97 1.08 -21.85
C GLU A 71 4.12 0.26 -20.86
N THR A 72 4.74 -0.63 -20.08
CA THR A 72 4.04 -1.53 -19.14
C THR A 72 3.93 -0.95 -17.73
N MET A 73 4.86 -0.06 -17.33
CA MET A 73 4.88 0.56 -16.01
C MET A 73 3.57 1.26 -15.60
N PRO A 74 2.86 2.01 -16.47
CA PRO A 74 1.59 2.63 -16.13
C PRO A 74 0.54 1.62 -15.64
N GLN A 75 0.47 0.47 -16.31
CA GLN A 75 -0.46 -0.60 -15.96
C GLN A 75 -0.07 -1.24 -14.64
N ILE A 76 1.23 -1.54 -14.44
CA ILE A 76 1.74 -2.10 -13.18
C ILE A 76 1.38 -1.19 -11.99
N ILE A 77 1.62 0.12 -12.13
CA ILE A 77 1.30 1.11 -11.09
C ILE A 77 -0.21 1.12 -10.81
N ASP A 78 -1.04 1.17 -11.85
CA ASP A 78 -2.50 1.14 -11.70
C ASP A 78 -2.97 -0.11 -10.93
N ARG A 79 -2.40 -1.28 -11.25
CA ARG A 79 -2.73 -2.56 -10.58
C ARG A 79 -2.21 -2.62 -9.15
N LEU A 80 -1.00 -2.16 -8.88
CA LEU A 80 -0.48 -2.02 -7.52
C LEU A 80 -1.42 -1.16 -6.67
N ILE A 81 -1.86 -0.02 -7.19
CA ILE A 81 -2.80 0.86 -6.49
C ILE A 81 -4.14 0.15 -6.29
N HIS A 82 -4.69 -0.49 -7.33
CA HIS A 82 -5.94 -1.22 -7.23
C HIS A 82 -5.94 -2.26 -6.10
N TRP A 83 -4.86 -3.03 -5.96
CA TRP A 83 -4.76 -4.08 -4.96
C TRP A 83 -4.58 -3.53 -3.54
N ILE A 84 -3.78 -2.50 -3.33
CA ILE A 84 -3.64 -1.92 -1.97
C ILE A 84 -4.95 -1.24 -1.52
N GLU A 85 -5.73 -0.68 -2.46
CA GLU A 85 -7.07 -0.14 -2.20
C GLU A 85 -8.03 -1.21 -1.64
N GLN A 86 -7.82 -2.50 -1.96
CA GLN A 86 -8.65 -3.58 -1.42
C GLN A 86 -8.35 -3.91 0.06
N PHE A 87 -7.17 -3.53 0.54
CA PHE A 87 -6.70 -3.87 1.90
C PHE A 87 -6.71 -2.68 2.85
N GLN A 88 -6.59 -1.46 2.33
CA GLN A 88 -6.51 -0.25 3.15
C GLN A 88 -7.86 0.19 3.70
N ALA A 89 -7.81 0.96 4.79
CA ALA A 89 -8.99 1.67 5.30
C ALA A 89 -9.34 2.89 4.42
N PRO A 90 -10.62 3.31 4.35
CA PRO A 90 -11.06 4.44 3.51
C PRO A 90 -10.39 5.79 3.80
N VAL A 91 -9.78 5.95 4.98
CA VAL A 91 -9.01 7.16 5.33
C VAL A 91 -7.80 7.35 4.41
N HIS A 92 -7.30 6.25 3.82
CA HIS A 92 -6.13 6.23 2.95
C HIS A 92 -6.45 6.44 1.47
N ASP A 93 -7.72 6.52 1.08
CA ASP A 93 -8.13 6.68 -0.33
C ASP A 93 -7.61 7.97 -0.96
N LEU A 94 -7.37 9.01 -0.15
CA LEU A 94 -6.76 10.25 -0.63
C LEU A 94 -5.32 10.05 -1.09
N VAL A 95 -4.58 9.13 -0.47
CA VAL A 95 -3.19 8.81 -0.83
C VAL A 95 -3.14 8.13 -2.20
N THR A 96 -3.98 7.12 -2.40
CA THR A 96 -4.01 6.38 -3.68
C THR A 96 -4.55 7.23 -4.82
N LYS A 97 -5.54 8.09 -4.54
CA LYS A 97 -6.00 9.10 -5.49
C LYS A 97 -4.89 10.07 -5.89
N LYS A 98 -4.11 10.55 -4.92
CA LYS A 98 -2.95 11.42 -5.18
C LYS A 98 -1.94 10.73 -6.10
N TRP A 99 -1.60 9.47 -5.87
CA TRP A 99 -0.67 8.75 -6.77
C TRP A 99 -1.17 8.65 -8.21
N ARG A 100 -2.47 8.38 -8.40
CA ARG A 100 -3.09 8.35 -9.73
C ARG A 100 -3.02 9.71 -10.42
N ASP A 101 -3.23 10.79 -9.67
CA ASP A 101 -3.19 12.16 -10.19
C ASP A 101 -1.74 12.61 -10.46
N ASP A 102 -0.79 12.29 -9.58
CA ASP A 102 0.63 12.59 -9.76
C ASP A 102 1.20 11.86 -10.99
N PHE A 103 0.80 10.60 -11.21
CA PHE A 103 1.16 9.85 -12.41
C PHE A 103 0.70 10.54 -13.70
N LYS A 104 -0.57 10.95 -13.76
CA LYS A 104 -1.14 11.62 -14.95
C LYS A 104 -0.45 12.95 -15.27
N ASN A 105 0.05 13.63 -14.25
CA ASN A 105 0.70 14.93 -14.37
C ASN A 105 2.23 14.83 -14.41
N ALA A 106 2.80 13.62 -14.40
CA ALA A 106 4.24 13.40 -14.33
C ALA A 106 4.94 13.90 -15.59
N LYS A 107 5.86 14.86 -15.42
CA LYS A 107 6.74 15.33 -16.50
C LYS A 107 8.01 14.49 -16.63
N ASN A 108 8.44 13.88 -15.54
CA ASN A 108 9.60 13.01 -15.46
C ASN A 108 9.14 11.65 -14.90
N TYR A 109 8.98 10.68 -15.80
CA TYR A 109 8.53 9.34 -15.43
C TYR A 109 9.50 8.62 -14.50
N ALA A 110 10.82 8.74 -14.72
CA ALA A 110 11.81 8.06 -13.89
C ALA A 110 11.78 8.55 -12.43
N GLU A 111 11.64 9.88 -12.26
CA GLU A 111 11.50 10.48 -10.94
C GLU A 111 10.19 10.10 -10.26
N PHE A 112 9.07 10.16 -11.00
CA PHE A 112 7.78 9.75 -10.47
C PHE A 112 7.79 8.28 -10.00
N ILE A 113 8.27 7.36 -10.84
CA ILE A 113 8.29 5.91 -10.53
C ILE A 113 9.12 5.66 -9.27
N SER A 114 10.29 6.28 -9.16
CA SER A 114 11.15 6.13 -7.97
C SER A 114 10.45 6.60 -6.70
N VAL A 115 9.79 7.76 -6.73
CA VAL A 115 9.08 8.31 -5.56
C VAL A 115 7.86 7.45 -5.23
N PHE A 116 7.09 7.06 -6.26
CA PHE A 116 5.92 6.20 -6.10
C PHE A 116 6.29 4.87 -5.43
N LEU A 117 7.34 4.18 -5.90
CA LEU A 117 7.73 2.89 -5.34
C LEU A 117 8.19 3.02 -3.87
N GLU A 118 8.87 4.11 -3.52
CA GLU A 118 9.28 4.40 -2.13
C GLU A 118 8.08 4.67 -1.22
N GLU A 119 7.16 5.54 -1.65
CA GLU A 119 5.93 5.86 -0.92
C GLU A 119 5.03 4.63 -0.80
N TYR A 120 4.85 3.88 -1.88
CA TYR A 120 4.02 2.69 -1.92
C TYR A 120 4.55 1.59 -1.00
N TYR A 121 5.87 1.35 -1.00
CA TYR A 121 6.50 0.42 -0.07
C TYR A 121 6.20 0.79 1.38
N SER A 122 6.39 2.07 1.73
CA SER A 122 6.15 2.57 3.08
C SER A 122 4.67 2.49 3.48
N HIS A 123 3.78 2.79 2.55
CA HIS A 123 2.33 2.69 2.74
C HIS A 123 1.89 1.25 2.95
N THR A 124 2.44 0.31 2.18
CA THR A 124 2.15 -1.12 2.30
C THR A 124 2.54 -1.65 3.68
N GLU A 125 3.72 -1.27 4.20
CA GLU A 125 4.14 -1.62 5.57
C GLU A 125 3.15 -1.08 6.63
N MET A 126 2.71 0.16 6.46
CA MET A 126 1.75 0.81 7.36
C MET A 126 0.38 0.12 7.33
N VAL A 127 -0.19 -0.11 6.15
CA VAL A 127 -1.49 -0.77 5.99
C VAL A 127 -1.44 -2.22 6.51
N TYR A 128 -0.29 -2.91 6.32
CA TYR A 128 -0.08 -4.24 6.87
C TYR A 128 -0.11 -4.23 8.40
N LYS A 129 0.56 -3.26 9.03
CA LYS A 129 0.55 -3.10 10.48
C LYS A 129 -0.87 -2.85 11.00
N GLU A 130 -1.63 -1.93 10.39
CA GLU A 130 -3.02 -1.66 10.77
C GLU A 130 -3.90 -2.92 10.65
N THR A 131 -3.75 -3.66 9.54
CA THR A 131 -4.48 -4.91 9.30
C THR A 131 -4.14 -5.98 10.33
N TRP A 132 -2.86 -6.12 10.67
CA TRP A 132 -2.40 -7.07 11.66
C TRP A 132 -2.94 -6.72 13.05
N GLU A 133 -2.88 -5.46 13.46
CA GLU A 133 -3.45 -5.01 14.73
C GLU A 133 -4.96 -5.25 14.79
N ALA A 134 -5.69 -4.98 13.70
CA ALA A 134 -7.12 -5.28 13.62
C ALA A 134 -7.41 -6.78 13.80
N ARG A 135 -6.59 -7.66 13.20
CA ARG A 135 -6.69 -9.12 13.39
C ARG A 135 -6.45 -9.54 14.84
N GLN A 136 -5.44 -8.96 15.49
CA GLN A 136 -5.16 -9.23 16.90
C GLN A 136 -6.34 -8.81 17.79
N ARG A 137 -6.94 -7.64 17.54
CA ARG A 137 -8.14 -7.19 18.27
C ARG A 137 -9.30 -8.16 18.11
N ILE A 138 -9.59 -8.59 16.87
CA ILE A 138 -10.66 -9.56 16.59
C ILE A 138 -10.38 -10.91 17.29
N ALA A 139 -9.15 -11.41 17.23
CA ALA A 139 -8.76 -12.66 17.89
C ALA A 139 -8.93 -12.58 19.42
N ASN A 140 -8.73 -11.40 20.00
CA ASN A 140 -8.94 -11.14 21.43
C ASN A 140 -10.40 -10.83 21.79
N GLY A 141 -11.33 -10.89 20.82
CA GLY A 141 -12.76 -10.60 21.03
C GLY A 141 -13.10 -9.10 21.14
N ASP A 142 -12.19 -8.20 20.77
CA ASP A 142 -12.45 -6.75 20.69
C ASP A 142 -12.88 -6.32 19.28
N ASN A 143 -13.38 -5.09 19.15
CA ASN A 143 -13.74 -4.50 17.86
C ASN A 143 -12.48 -4.25 17.00
N ALA A 144 -12.58 -4.57 15.70
CA ALA A 144 -11.53 -4.35 14.72
C ALA A 144 -11.09 -2.88 14.64
N THR A 145 -12.03 -1.94 14.85
CA THR A 145 -11.75 -0.50 14.87
C THR A 145 -11.04 -0.10 16.18
N PRO A 146 -9.91 0.60 16.11
CA PRO A 146 -9.21 1.12 17.30
C PRO A 146 -10.10 2.01 18.15
N PRO A 147 -9.97 2.00 19.50
CA PRO A 147 -10.79 2.81 20.40
C PRO A 147 -10.88 4.30 20.04
N GLU A 148 -9.79 4.87 19.55
CA GLU A 148 -9.67 6.29 19.16
C GLU A 148 -10.57 6.65 17.97
N HIS A 149 -10.93 5.66 17.15
CA HIS A 149 -11.75 5.82 15.96
C HIS A 149 -13.19 5.31 16.16
N ARG A 150 -13.51 4.76 17.34
CA ARG A 150 -14.88 4.35 17.67
C ARG A 150 -15.72 5.61 17.87
N ARG A 151 -16.94 5.61 17.32
CA ARG A 151 -17.91 6.67 17.63
C ARG A 151 -18.19 6.64 19.13
N VAL A 152 -17.98 7.76 19.81
CA VAL A 152 -18.41 7.93 21.21
C VAL A 152 -19.93 7.87 21.22
N VAL A 153 -20.48 6.80 21.76
CA VAL A 153 -21.93 6.64 21.91
C VAL A 153 -22.35 7.33 23.20
N TYR A 154 -23.00 8.49 23.08
CA TYR A 154 -23.62 9.17 24.22
C TYR A 154 -25.01 8.58 24.49
N GLY A 155 -25.14 7.86 25.61
CA GLY A 155 -26.41 7.37 26.15
C GLY A 155 -26.25 6.43 27.34
N LYS A 156 -27.35 5.95 27.92
CA LYS A 156 -27.31 5.06 29.09
C LYS A 156 -26.78 3.68 28.68
N ASN A 157 -25.78 3.17 29.40
CA ASN A 157 -25.22 1.82 29.23
C ASN A 157 -24.74 1.50 27.79
N GLY A 158 -24.22 2.49 27.05
CA GLY A 158 -23.70 2.28 25.70
C GLY A 158 -24.77 2.19 24.60
N VAL A 159 -26.05 2.41 24.94
CA VAL A 159 -27.15 2.53 23.97
C VAL A 159 -27.28 4.00 23.53
N PRO A 160 -27.22 4.33 22.22
CA PRO A 160 -27.41 5.70 21.75
C PRO A 160 -28.81 6.22 22.13
N ASN A 161 -28.90 7.47 22.58
CA ASN A 161 -30.19 8.11 22.90
C ASN A 161 -31.12 8.26 21.69
N THR A 162 -30.57 8.26 20.47
CA THR A 162 -31.30 8.32 19.21
C THR A 162 -30.81 7.21 18.28
N MET A 163 -31.65 6.19 18.08
CA MET A 163 -31.44 5.20 17.03
C MET A 163 -32.08 5.71 15.74
N LYS A 164 -31.30 5.81 14.65
CA LYS A 164 -31.86 5.98 13.31
C LYS A 164 -32.57 4.68 12.91
N SER A 165 -33.87 4.59 13.18
CA SER A 165 -34.72 3.58 12.56
C SER A 165 -34.89 3.98 11.09
N GLY A 166 -34.60 3.09 10.13
CA GLY A 166 -34.67 3.36 8.69
C GLY A 166 -36.08 3.56 8.13
N LEU A 167 -36.99 4.17 8.90
CA LEU A 167 -38.40 4.39 8.55
C LEU A 167 -38.69 5.78 7.97
N ASP A 168 -37.72 6.69 7.93
CA ASP A 168 -37.91 7.99 7.28
C ASP A 168 -37.41 7.91 5.83
N ARG A 169 -38.34 7.63 4.91
CA ARG A 169 -38.26 7.96 3.48
C ARG A 169 -39.29 9.04 3.17
#